data_AF-A0A946XJT9-F1
#
_entry.id   AF-A0A946XJT9-F1
#
_cell.length_a   1.000
_cell.length_b   1.000
_cell.length_c   1.000
_cell.angle_alpha   90.00
_cell.angle_beta   90.00
_cell.angle_gamma   90.00
#
_symmetry.space_group_name_H-M   'P 1'
#
loop_
_entity.id
_entity.type
_entity.pdbx_description
1 polymer ?
#
loop_
_entity_poly.entity_id
_entity_poly.type
_entity_poly.pdbx_seq_one_letter_code
_entity_poly.pdbx_strand_id
1 'polypeptide(L)'
;QAGHHLAPLELSSGKNIYEELSNDFTLLALDGEDAVTSAFEDAAQAQNIPFSVINESFEGGREAYESRYILIRPDHYIVWCGDEAPADTAALMAKAVGG
;
A
#
# COMPACT_ATOMS: atom_id res chain seq x y z
N GLN A 1 -9.45 3.02 -6.44
CA GLN A 1 -8.83 3.77 -7.57
C GLN A 1 -7.90 4.86 -7.03
N ALA A 2 -6.77 5.11 -7.70
CA ALA A 2 -5.84 6.19 -7.35
C ALA A 2 -6.53 7.57 -7.32
N GLY A 3 -6.08 8.46 -6.44
CA GLY A 3 -6.63 9.80 -6.25
C GLY A 3 -7.86 9.88 -5.34
N HIS A 4 -8.25 8.78 -4.69
CA HIS A 4 -9.34 8.74 -3.72
C HIS A 4 -8.80 8.55 -2.30
N HIS A 5 -9.57 9.03 -1.32
CA HIS A 5 -9.31 8.73 0.08
C HIS A 5 -9.50 7.23 0.31
N LEU A 6 -8.61 6.61 1.08
CA LEU A 6 -8.77 5.21 1.48
C LEU A 6 -10.12 5.03 2.18
N ALA A 7 -10.87 3.97 1.87
CA ALA A 7 -12.09 3.65 2.62
C ALA A 7 -11.71 2.97 3.96
N PRO A 8 -12.43 3.23 5.06
CA PRO A 8 -12.24 2.49 6.31
C PRO A 8 -12.50 1.00 6.08
N LEU A 9 -11.67 0.17 6.70
CA LEU A 9 -11.80 -1.27 6.66
C LEU A 9 -11.24 -1.86 7.95
N GLU A 10 -11.86 -2.93 8.44
CA GLU A 10 -11.34 -3.73 9.54
C GLU A 10 -10.27 -4.71 9.03
N LEU A 11 -9.12 -4.71 9.71
CA LEU A 11 -8.00 -5.60 9.46
C LEU A 11 -8.15 -6.93 10.22
N SER A 12 -7.30 -7.91 9.96
CA SER A 12 -7.39 -9.24 10.58
C SER A 12 -7.17 -9.19 12.08
N SER A 13 -6.48 -8.15 12.55
CA SER A 13 -6.28 -7.80 13.95
C SER A 13 -7.53 -7.29 14.66
N GLY A 14 -8.62 -7.01 13.93
CA GLY A 14 -9.84 -6.36 14.44
C GLY A 14 -9.72 -4.84 14.61
N LYS A 15 -8.59 -4.25 14.18
CA LYS A 15 -8.39 -2.80 14.17
C LYS A 15 -8.87 -2.20 12.86
N ASN A 16 -9.18 -0.91 12.87
CA ASN A 16 -9.39 -0.17 11.66
C ASN A 16 -8.06 0.09 10.93
N ILE A 17 -8.05 0.07 9.60
CA ILE A 17 -6.86 0.35 8.79
C ILE A 17 -6.19 1.69 9.14
N TYR A 18 -6.94 2.73 9.51
CA TYR A 18 -6.35 4.01 9.93
C TYR A 18 -5.57 3.93 11.24
N GLU A 19 -5.78 2.90 12.06
CA GLU A 19 -5.01 2.70 13.29
C GLU A 19 -3.63 2.07 13.02
N GLU A 20 -3.49 1.36 11.90
CA GLU A 20 -2.23 0.74 11.48
C GLU A 20 -1.47 1.60 10.46
N LEU A 21 -2.14 2.52 9.76
CA LEU A 21 -1.47 3.53 8.96
C LEU A 21 -0.59 4.39 9.87
N SER A 22 0.71 4.38 9.61
CA SER A 22 1.65 5.32 10.22
C SER A 22 1.66 6.64 9.46
N ASN A 23 2.47 7.60 9.93
CA ASN A 23 2.71 8.86 9.22
C ASN A 23 3.66 8.69 8.01
N ASP A 24 3.82 7.47 7.51
CA ASP A 24 4.74 7.10 6.44
C ASP A 24 3.97 6.56 5.23
N PHE A 25 4.67 6.35 4.11
CA PHE A 25 4.06 5.63 3.00
C PHE A 25 3.77 4.20 3.42
N THR A 26 2.60 3.68 3.03
CA THR A 26 2.20 2.31 3.38
C THR A 26 1.76 1.56 2.14
N LEU A 27 2.26 0.35 1.96
CA LEU A 27 1.69 -0.62 1.02
C LEU A 27 0.78 -1.59 1.78
N LEU A 28 -0.51 -1.55 1.49
CA LEU A 28 -1.43 -2.62 1.86
C LEU A 28 -1.30 -3.74 0.81
N ALA A 29 -0.90 -4.92 1.24
CA ALA A 29 -0.74 -6.11 0.43
C ALA A 29 -1.71 -7.20 0.88
N LEU A 30 -2.72 -7.47 0.06
CA LEU A 30 -3.79 -8.45 0.28
C LEU A 30 -3.45 -9.75 -0.44
N ASP A 31 -3.13 -10.79 0.32
CA ASP A 31 -2.47 -12.01 -0.17
C ASP A 31 -1.24 -11.69 -1.05
N GLY A 32 -0.45 -10.71 -0.59
CA GLY A 32 0.72 -10.22 -1.31
C GLY A 32 1.86 -11.22 -1.34
N GLU A 33 2.61 -11.19 -2.44
CA GLU A 33 3.83 -11.97 -2.61
C GLU A 33 5.04 -11.23 -2.03
N ASP A 34 5.92 -11.95 -1.34
CA ASP A 34 7.13 -11.41 -0.72
C ASP A 34 8.04 -10.67 -1.73
N ALA A 35 8.08 -11.14 -2.98
CA ALA A 35 8.87 -10.50 -4.03
C ALA A 35 8.37 -9.10 -4.39
N VAL A 36 7.05 -8.88 -4.32
CA VAL A 36 6.44 -7.58 -4.63
C VAL A 36 6.66 -6.62 -3.48
N THR A 37 6.37 -7.04 -2.24
CA THR A 37 6.58 -6.21 -1.05
C THR A 37 8.04 -5.81 -0.89
N SER A 38 8.98 -6.74 -1.10
CA SER A 38 10.42 -6.47 -1.07
C SER A 38 10.83 -5.43 -2.11
N ALA A 39 10.27 -5.47 -3.33
CA ALA A 39 10.57 -4.49 -4.37
C ALA A 39 10.13 -3.06 -3.98
N PHE A 40 9.04 -2.92 -3.23
CA PHE A 40 8.62 -1.63 -2.69
C PHE A 40 9.52 -1.16 -1.54
N GLU A 41 9.90 -2.06 -0.63
CA GLU A 41 10.83 -1.76 0.46
C GLU A 41 12.20 -1.31 -0.08
N ASP A 42 12.75 -2.04 -1.05
CA ASP A 42 14.02 -1.69 -1.71
C ASP A 42 13.94 -0.32 -2.41
N ALA A 43 12.84 -0.06 -3.13
CA ALA A 43 12.60 1.20 -3.81
C ALA A 43 12.47 2.38 -2.83
N ALA A 44 11.79 2.17 -1.70
CA ALA A 44 11.67 3.16 -0.63
C ALA A 44 13.03 3.44 0.02
N GLN A 45 13.77 2.39 0.36
CA GLN A 45 15.08 2.48 0.98
C GLN A 45 16.08 3.21 0.09
N ALA A 46 16.13 2.88 -1.21
CA ALA A 46 17.02 3.55 -2.17
C ALA A 46 16.75 5.06 -2.27
N GLN A 47 15.52 5.49 -1.98
CA GLN A 47 15.07 6.88 -2.03
C GLN A 47 15.01 7.56 -0.65
N ASN A 48 15.37 6.84 0.43
CA ASN A 48 15.25 7.29 1.82
C ASN A 48 13.81 7.71 2.19
N ILE A 49 12.81 7.01 1.66
CA ILE A 49 11.39 7.23 1.94
C ILE A 49 11.01 6.37 3.16
N PRO A 50 10.47 6.96 4.24
CA PRO A 50 9.84 6.19 5.30
C PRO A 50 8.69 5.37 4.73
N PHE A 51 8.72 4.06 4.96
CA PHE A 51 7.81 3.12 4.32
C PHE A 51 7.49 1.95 5.24
N SER A 52 6.24 1.48 5.17
CA SER A 52 5.75 0.31 5.88
C SER A 52 4.92 -0.59 4.96
N VAL A 53 4.87 -1.88 5.27
CA VAL A 53 4.03 -2.86 4.58
C VAL A 53 3.03 -3.44 5.57
N ILE A 54 1.76 -3.45 5.20
CA ILE A 54 0.69 -4.15 5.93
C ILE A 54 0.29 -5.36 5.08
N ASN A 55 0.57 -6.56 5.60
CA ASN A 55 0.18 -7.81 4.96
C ASN A 55 -1.13 -8.32 5.56
N GLU A 56 -2.12 -8.56 4.71
CA GLU A 56 -3.46 -8.97 5.10
C GLU A 56 -4.01 -10.00 4.11
N SER A 57 -5.11 -10.67 4.46
CA SER A 57 -5.74 -11.62 3.51
C SER A 57 -6.67 -10.91 2.53
N PHE A 58 -6.81 -11.42 1.31
CA PHE A 58 -7.81 -10.93 0.35
C PHE A 58 -9.20 -11.54 0.60
N GLU A 59 -9.67 -11.49 1.85
CA GLU A 59 -10.95 -12.03 2.32
C GLU A 59 -11.50 -11.20 3.48
N GLY A 60 -12.74 -11.44 3.90
CA GLY A 60 -13.32 -10.80 5.09
C GLY A 60 -13.75 -9.35 4.85
N GLY A 61 -14.19 -9.04 3.62
CA GLY A 61 -14.61 -7.70 3.20
C GLY A 61 -13.50 -6.86 2.59
N ARG A 62 -12.23 -7.29 2.69
CA ARG A 62 -11.07 -6.63 2.06
C ARG A 62 -11.08 -6.70 0.53
N GLU A 63 -11.82 -7.68 -0.01
CA GLU A 63 -12.13 -7.81 -1.44
C GLU A 63 -12.77 -6.54 -2.01
N ALA A 64 -13.40 -5.71 -1.17
CA ALA A 64 -13.99 -4.43 -1.57
C ALA A 64 -12.97 -3.40 -2.09
N TYR A 65 -11.67 -3.61 -1.84
CA TYR A 65 -10.62 -2.78 -2.43
C TYR A 65 -10.32 -3.13 -3.89
N GLU A 66 -10.79 -4.27 -4.39
CA GLU A 66 -10.67 -4.70 -5.79
C GLU A 66 -9.23 -4.72 -6.33
N SER A 67 -8.23 -4.80 -5.45
CA SER A 67 -6.81 -4.81 -5.82
C SER A 67 -5.99 -5.50 -4.74
N ARG A 68 -5.01 -6.31 -5.14
CA ARG A 68 -4.09 -7.02 -4.23
C ARG A 68 -3.09 -6.07 -3.55
N TYR A 69 -2.66 -5.03 -4.24
CA TYR A 69 -1.67 -4.09 -3.74
C TYR A 69 -2.21 -2.67 -3.81
N ILE A 70 -2.07 -1.92 -2.71
CA ILE A 70 -2.55 -0.54 -2.62
C ILE A 70 -1.47 0.31 -1.95
N LEU A 71 -0.93 1.27 -2.70
CA LEU A 71 0.03 2.23 -2.17
C LEU A 71 -0.70 3.46 -1.63
N ILE A 72 -0.46 3.76 -0.37
CA ILE A 72 -1.14 4.78 0.43
C ILE A 72 -0.11 5.80 0.91
N ARG A 73 -0.42 7.09 0.75
CA ARG A 73 0.39 8.20 1.26
C ARG A 73 0.15 8.44 2.76
N PRO A 74 1.05 9.16 3.45
CA PRO A 74 0.84 9.62 4.83
C PRO A 74 -0.44 10.43 5.08
N ASP A 75 -1.00 11.07 4.05
CA ASP A 75 -2.27 11.79 4.11
C ASP A 75 -3.50 10.92 3.78
N HIS A 76 -3.33 9.60 3.78
CA HIS A 76 -4.36 8.57 3.59
C HIS A 76 -4.99 8.54 2.19
N TYR A 77 -4.32 9.12 1.19
CA TYR A 77 -4.71 9.01 -0.20
C TYR A 77 -4.08 7.80 -0.89
N ILE A 78 -4.88 7.10 -1.69
CA ILE A 78 -4.40 6.03 -2.56
C ILE A 78 -3.70 6.67 -3.76
N VAL A 79 -2.43 6.35 -3.98
CA VAL A 79 -1.65 6.83 -5.14
C VAL A 79 -1.51 5.79 -6.23
N TRP A 80 -1.65 4.51 -5.89
CA TRP A 80 -1.63 3.42 -6.84
C TRP A 80 -2.33 2.18 -6.28
N CYS A 81 -2.93 1.39 -7.17
CA CYS A 81 -3.49 0.09 -6.86
C CYS A 81 -3.29 -0.85 -8.06
N GLY A 82 -3.10 -2.14 -7.79
CA GLY A 82 -2.96 -3.17 -8.82
C GLY A 82 -2.97 -4.58 -8.23
N ASP A 83 -3.27 -5.57 -9.06
CA ASP A 83 -3.25 -6.99 -8.67
C ASP A 83 -1.87 -7.64 -8.81
N GLU A 84 -0.97 -6.98 -9.52
CA GLU A 84 0.40 -7.42 -9.80
C GLU A 84 1.39 -6.30 -9.48
N ALA A 85 2.68 -6.64 -9.38
CA ALA A 85 3.73 -5.63 -9.23
C ALA A 85 3.68 -4.59 -10.36
N PRO A 86 3.94 -3.30 -10.07
CA PRO A 86 4.09 -2.31 -11.12
C PRO A 86 5.32 -2.64 -11.99
N ALA A 87 5.28 -2.25 -13.26
CA ALA A 87 6.40 -2.47 -14.19
C ALA A 87 7.71 -1.78 -13.74
N ASP A 88 7.60 -0.69 -12.98
CA ASP A 88 8.72 0.03 -12.38
C ASP A 88 8.31 0.59 -11.01
N THR A 89 8.62 -0.16 -9.95
CA THR A 89 8.31 0.21 -8.56
C THR A 89 9.07 1.47 -8.13
N ALA A 90 10.32 1.64 -8.57
CA ALA A 90 11.13 2.79 -8.19
C ALA A 90 10.57 4.09 -8.77
N ALA A 91 10.21 4.08 -10.06
CA ALA A 91 9.57 5.22 -10.71
C ALA A 91 8.20 5.54 -10.10
N LEU A 92 7.42 4.51 -9.74
CA LEU A 92 6.15 4.69 -9.05
C LEU A 92 6.33 5.41 -7.70
N MET A 93 7.27 4.93 -6.88
CA MET A 93 7.58 5.53 -5.57
C MET A 93 8.07 6.98 -5.70
N ALA A 94 8.94 7.26 -6.66
CA ALA A 94 9.44 8.62 -6.92
C ALA A 94 8.30 9.58 -7.29
N LYS A 95 7.37 9.11 -8.13
CA LYS A 95 6.18 9.88 -8.52
C LYS A 95 5.24 10.11 -7.33
N ALA A 96 5.12 9.16 -6.42
CA ALA A 96 4.24 9.25 -5.26
C ALA A 96 4.71 10.31 -4.24
N VAL A 97 6.03 10.52 -4.12
CA VAL A 97 6.63 11.53 -3.23
C VAL A 97 6.57 12.95 -3.82
N GLY A 98 6.74 13.09 -5.13
CA GLY A 98 6.84 14.39 -5.81
C GLY A 98 5.52 15.07 -6.20
N GLY A 99 4.39 14.62 -5.63
CA GLY A 99 3.05 15.16 -5.90
C GLY A 99 2.75 16.48 -5.18
#